data_AF-F8V3I5-F1
#
_entry.id   AF-F8V3I5-F1
#
_cell.length_a   1.000
_cell.length_b   1.000
_cell.length_c   1.000
_cell.angle_alpha   90.00
_cell.angle_beta   90.00
_cell.angle_gamma   90.00
#
_symmetry.space_group_name_H-M   'P 1'
#
loop_
_entity.id
_entity.type
_entity.pdbx_description
1 polymer ?
#
loop_
_entity_poly.entity_id
_entity_poly.type
_entity_poly.pdbx_seq_one_letter_code
_entity_poly.pdbx_strand_id
1 'polypeptide(L)'
;STAATLNFAATTAQCARIWREIDPDFAATCLSAAKRAWGAATRNPEVYAIADFTGSGGYGDQELSDEFYWAAAELFVTTGEAEYRRTLAASPHFTATIRDAPGWASVGTLGTIALALHPEAIGEVEATRLRREIAAAAGRYVSEAEQTGYHVPFTGRWGWGSTAVLLNRAMLSALAHDFTGEAKYRDGVVDVMDFILGRNPLDVSFVSGYGARPMQNPHHRFWAHSMDSNYPPPPPGALSGGPNENTSQDDVAKTLKGCAPQTCWADDIRAYSLNEVAINWNAPLA
;
A
#
# COMPACT_ATOMS: atom_id res chain seq x y z
N SER A 1 14.45 -2.07 13.37
CA SER A 1 14.24 -0.62 13.34
C SER A 1 12.99 -0.26 14.14
N THR A 2 12.82 1.02 14.46
CA THR A 2 11.61 1.56 15.09
C THR A 2 10.41 1.41 14.15
N ALA A 3 10.56 1.73 12.86
CA ALA A 3 9.50 1.53 11.86
C ALA A 3 8.95 0.10 11.87
N ALA A 4 9.82 -0.90 11.79
CA ALA A 4 9.42 -2.32 11.84
C ALA A 4 8.70 -2.69 13.16
N THR A 5 9.18 -2.14 14.29
CA THR A 5 8.57 -2.39 15.61
C THR A 5 7.16 -1.81 15.70
N LEU A 6 6.95 -0.62 15.14
CA LEU A 6 5.64 0.05 15.12
C LEU A 6 4.68 -0.56 14.10
N ASN A 7 5.15 -0.93 12.91
CA ASN A 7 4.38 -1.71 11.93
C ASN A 7 3.90 -3.03 12.54
N PHE A 8 4.79 -3.73 13.27
CA PHE A 8 4.43 -4.93 14.03
C PHE A 8 3.41 -4.63 15.12
N ALA A 9 3.56 -3.53 15.87
CA ALA A 9 2.58 -3.13 16.90
C ALA A 9 1.20 -2.86 16.30
N ALA A 10 1.13 -2.13 15.18
CA ALA A 10 -0.12 -1.80 14.50
C ALA A 10 -0.83 -3.06 14.00
N THR A 11 -0.12 -3.90 13.24
CA THR A 11 -0.69 -5.13 12.65
C THR A 11 -1.07 -6.17 13.71
N THR A 12 -0.33 -6.29 14.81
CA THR A 12 -0.69 -7.19 15.90
C THR A 12 -1.81 -6.65 16.78
N ALA A 13 -1.98 -5.33 16.91
CA ALA A 13 -3.18 -4.76 17.52
C ALA A 13 -4.42 -5.04 16.66
N GLN A 14 -4.33 -4.83 15.34
CA GLN A 14 -5.40 -5.17 14.40
C GLN A 14 -5.75 -6.68 14.45
N CYS A 15 -4.73 -7.54 14.45
CA CYS A 15 -4.87 -8.99 14.64
C CYS A 15 -5.71 -9.31 15.88
N ALA A 16 -5.35 -8.74 17.04
CA ALA A 16 -6.04 -9.01 18.29
C ALA A 16 -7.54 -8.69 18.22
N ARG A 17 -7.92 -7.62 17.52
CA ARG A 17 -9.32 -7.24 17.33
C ARG A 17 -10.06 -8.22 16.40
N ILE A 18 -9.45 -8.59 15.28
CA ILE A 18 -10.04 -9.48 14.28
C ILE A 18 -10.24 -10.89 14.83
N TRP A 19 -9.24 -11.41 15.54
CA TRP A 19 -9.24 -12.81 16.01
C TRP A 19 -9.98 -13.02 17.32
N ARG A 20 -10.45 -11.97 18.00
CA ARG A 20 -11.04 -12.03 19.34
C ARG A 20 -12.15 -13.06 19.51
N GLU A 21 -12.97 -13.26 18.48
CA GLU A 21 -14.11 -14.20 18.50
C GLU A 21 -13.82 -15.52 17.75
N ILE A 22 -12.67 -15.61 17.06
CA ILE A 22 -12.27 -16.78 16.25
C ILE A 22 -11.28 -17.66 17.02
N ASP A 23 -10.24 -17.03 17.56
CA ASP A 23 -9.21 -17.65 18.39
C ASP A 23 -8.80 -16.66 19.51
N PRO A 24 -9.50 -16.70 20.67
CA PRO A 24 -9.27 -15.75 21.75
C PRO A 24 -7.85 -15.82 22.34
N ASP A 25 -7.22 -17.00 22.35
CA ASP A 25 -5.88 -17.20 22.90
C ASP A 25 -4.82 -16.59 21.96
N PHE A 26 -5.00 -16.78 20.64
CA PHE A 26 -4.18 -16.11 19.65
C PHE A 26 -4.38 -14.59 19.67
N ALA A 27 -5.63 -14.12 19.81
CA ALA A 27 -5.93 -12.70 19.93
C ALA A 27 -5.23 -12.06 21.15
N ALA A 28 -5.23 -12.75 22.30
CA ALA A 28 -4.50 -12.31 23.50
C ALA A 28 -2.98 -12.28 23.27
N THR A 29 -2.45 -13.25 22.53
CA THR A 29 -1.03 -13.29 22.12
C THR A 29 -0.67 -12.10 21.24
N CYS A 30 -1.51 -11.80 20.24
CA CYS A 30 -1.37 -10.64 19.35
C CYS A 30 -1.37 -9.33 20.16
N LEU A 31 -2.33 -9.13 21.08
CA LEU A 31 -2.40 -7.90 21.88
C LEU A 31 -1.18 -7.71 22.80
N SER A 32 -0.73 -8.79 23.44
CA SER A 32 0.47 -8.77 24.28
C SER A 32 1.73 -8.42 23.47
N ALA A 33 1.84 -8.95 22.25
CA ALA A 33 2.93 -8.60 21.33
C ALA A 33 2.87 -7.12 20.93
N ALA A 34 1.67 -6.60 20.59
CA ALA A 34 1.47 -5.21 20.19
C ALA A 34 1.93 -4.22 21.27
N LYS A 35 1.49 -4.42 22.52
CA LYS A 35 1.85 -3.56 23.65
C LYS A 35 3.35 -3.60 23.98
N ARG A 36 3.97 -4.78 23.90
CA ARG A 36 5.42 -4.92 24.12
C ARG A 36 6.21 -4.18 23.04
N ALA A 37 5.78 -4.29 21.78
CA ALA A 37 6.41 -3.61 20.66
C ALA A 37 6.26 -2.08 20.78
N TRP A 38 5.05 -1.59 21.09
CA TRP A 38 4.82 -0.17 21.42
C TRP A 38 5.78 0.32 22.51
N GLY A 39 5.83 -0.38 23.65
CA GLY A 39 6.72 -0.03 24.75
C GLY A 39 8.21 -0.06 24.38
N ALA A 40 8.62 -0.92 23.45
CA ALA A 40 9.99 -0.96 22.96
C ALA A 40 10.31 0.22 22.04
N ALA A 41 9.39 0.55 21.12
CA ALA A 41 9.51 1.68 20.20
C ALA A 41 9.53 3.02 20.93
N THR A 42 8.70 3.21 21.97
CA THR A 42 8.71 4.46 22.76
C THR A 42 10.02 4.66 23.54
N ARG A 43 10.69 3.58 23.96
CA ARG A 43 12.02 3.66 24.57
C ARG A 43 13.16 3.86 23.56
N ASN A 44 12.94 3.48 22.30
CA ASN A 44 13.94 3.52 21.24
C ASN A 44 13.33 4.15 19.97
N PRO A 45 12.99 5.45 19.99
CA PRO A 45 12.13 6.06 18.97
C PRO A 45 12.84 6.34 17.64
N GLU A 46 14.17 6.25 17.58
CA GLU A 46 14.97 6.72 16.43
C GLU A 46 15.97 5.65 15.95
N VAL A 47 15.55 4.39 15.90
CA VAL A 47 16.36 3.28 15.36
C VAL A 47 15.98 3.02 13.91
N TYR A 48 16.64 3.71 12.99
CA TYR A 48 16.33 3.61 11.56
C TYR A 48 16.84 2.32 10.93
N ALA A 49 16.22 1.90 9.83
CA ALA A 49 16.75 0.80 9.02
C ALA A 49 18.01 1.28 8.29
N ILE A 50 19.07 0.49 8.36
CA ILE A 50 20.31 0.74 7.61
C ILE A 50 20.36 -0.21 6.42
N ALA A 51 20.64 0.33 5.24
CA ALA A 51 20.79 -0.45 4.00
C ALA A 51 22.22 -1.00 3.83
N ASP A 52 22.85 -1.42 4.93
CA ASP A 52 24.29 -1.73 4.98
C ASP A 52 24.60 -3.23 4.78
N PHE A 53 23.75 -3.94 4.04
CA PHE A 53 23.96 -5.36 3.77
C PHE A 53 23.60 -5.74 2.33
N THR A 54 24.41 -6.63 1.75
CA THR A 54 24.26 -7.10 0.38
C THR A 54 23.23 -8.21 0.30
N GLY A 55 22.37 -8.18 -0.72
CA GLY A 55 21.47 -9.29 -1.05
C GLY A 55 19.98 -9.10 -0.71
N SER A 56 19.56 -7.93 -0.20
CA SER A 56 18.14 -7.63 0.04
C SER A 56 17.83 -6.14 -0.08
N GLY A 57 16.54 -5.81 -0.17
CA GLY A 57 16.06 -4.42 -0.18
C GLY A 57 16.34 -3.71 1.15
N GLY A 58 16.65 -2.41 1.07
CA GLY A 58 17.02 -1.61 2.25
C GLY A 58 15.84 -1.17 3.11
N TYR A 59 14.65 -0.98 2.53
CA TYR A 59 13.42 -0.51 3.21
C TYR A 59 13.70 0.59 4.24
N GLY A 60 14.50 1.58 3.83
CA GLY A 60 14.91 2.70 4.67
C GLY A 60 13.83 3.77 4.73
N ASP A 61 13.58 4.26 5.94
CA ASP A 61 12.70 5.38 6.23
C ASP A 61 13.36 6.28 7.27
N GLN A 62 13.22 7.59 7.12
CA GLN A 62 13.75 8.61 8.02
C GLN A 62 12.64 9.42 8.71
N GLU A 63 11.39 9.24 8.30
CA GLU A 63 10.22 9.72 9.02
C GLU A 63 9.66 8.54 9.82
N LEU A 64 9.24 8.78 11.06
CA LEU A 64 8.70 7.73 11.94
C LEU A 64 7.41 8.16 12.64
N SER A 65 7.03 9.44 12.51
CA SER A 65 5.89 9.99 13.22
C SER A 65 4.57 9.39 12.73
N ASP A 66 4.50 8.95 11.47
CA ASP A 66 3.32 8.31 10.91
C ASP A 66 3.21 6.83 11.30
N GLU A 67 4.31 6.10 11.49
CA GLU A 67 4.27 4.78 12.16
C GLU A 67 3.78 4.87 13.59
N PHE A 68 4.25 5.87 14.35
CA PHE A 68 3.76 6.09 15.71
C PHE A 68 2.27 6.40 15.72
N TYR A 69 1.80 7.19 14.75
CA TYR A 69 0.39 7.48 14.57
C TYR A 69 -0.44 6.24 14.22
N TRP A 70 -0.01 5.44 13.24
CA TRP A 70 -0.73 4.22 12.84
C TRP A 70 -0.77 3.18 13.96
N ALA A 71 0.36 2.93 14.63
CA ALA A 71 0.40 2.01 15.76
C ALA A 71 -0.51 2.47 16.91
N ALA A 72 -0.50 3.75 17.24
CA ALA A 72 -1.40 4.31 18.25
C ALA A 72 -2.87 4.21 17.84
N ALA A 73 -3.19 4.39 16.56
CA ALA A 73 -4.54 4.25 16.04
C ALA A 73 -5.09 2.83 16.25
N GLU A 74 -4.34 1.81 15.79
CA GLU A 74 -4.77 0.41 15.93
C GLU A 74 -4.83 -0.04 17.39
N LEU A 75 -3.87 0.37 18.22
CA LEU A 75 -3.88 0.08 19.66
C LEU A 75 -5.06 0.77 20.36
N PHE A 76 -5.36 2.02 20.01
CA PHE A 76 -6.49 2.75 20.59
C PHE A 76 -7.83 2.11 20.19
N VAL A 77 -8.03 1.80 18.91
CA VAL A 77 -9.23 1.10 18.42
C VAL A 77 -9.41 -0.24 19.12
N THR A 78 -8.32 -0.96 19.37
CA THR A 78 -8.37 -2.31 19.95
C THR A 78 -8.59 -2.29 21.47
N THR A 79 -8.09 -1.29 22.18
CA THR A 79 -8.02 -1.29 23.65
C THR A 79 -8.81 -0.19 24.35
N GLY A 80 -9.04 0.95 23.68
CA GLY A 80 -9.58 2.16 24.28
C GLY A 80 -8.65 2.86 25.29
N GLU A 81 -7.38 2.43 25.41
CA GLU A 81 -6.50 2.93 26.47
C GLU A 81 -6.07 4.39 26.25
N ALA A 82 -6.07 5.15 27.36
CA ALA A 82 -5.87 6.60 27.32
C ALA A 82 -4.47 7.02 26.85
N GLU A 83 -3.45 6.16 26.94
CA GLU A 83 -2.12 6.47 26.41
C GLU A 83 -2.12 6.67 24.91
N TYR A 84 -2.75 5.76 24.16
CA TYR A 84 -2.81 5.81 22.71
C TYR A 84 -3.66 7.00 22.25
N ARG A 85 -4.74 7.29 22.97
CA ARG A 85 -5.55 8.50 22.74
C ARG A 85 -4.73 9.78 22.86
N ARG A 86 -3.85 9.88 23.85
CA ARG A 86 -2.95 11.05 24.02
C ARG A 86 -1.95 11.15 22.88
N THR A 87 -1.35 10.03 22.45
CA THR A 87 -0.45 10.03 21.28
C THR A 87 -1.18 10.50 20.02
N LEU A 88 -2.40 9.97 19.76
CA LEU A 88 -3.20 10.38 18.62
C LEU A 88 -3.50 11.89 18.64
N ALA A 89 -3.94 12.41 19.79
CA ALA A 89 -4.25 13.84 19.94
C ALA A 89 -3.02 14.75 19.78
N ALA A 90 -1.82 14.26 20.08
CA ALA A 90 -0.57 14.99 19.91
C ALA A 90 0.05 14.82 18.51
N SER A 91 -0.43 13.87 17.71
CA SER A 91 0.15 13.57 16.39
C SER A 91 -0.32 14.58 15.35
N PRO A 92 0.60 15.17 14.54
CA PRO A 92 0.22 16.06 13.46
C PRO A 92 -0.62 15.35 12.38
N HIS A 93 -0.48 14.02 12.28
CA HIS A 93 -1.20 13.18 11.30
C HIS A 93 -2.69 13.06 11.58
N PHE A 94 -3.14 13.25 12.83
CA PHE A 94 -4.56 13.11 13.19
C PHE A 94 -5.47 14.21 12.60
N THR A 95 -4.89 15.37 12.31
CA THR A 95 -5.57 16.51 11.68
C THR A 95 -5.00 16.84 10.30
N ALA A 96 -4.06 16.04 9.79
CA ALA A 96 -3.44 16.28 8.50
C ALA A 96 -4.40 16.01 7.35
N THR A 97 -4.32 16.82 6.31
CA THR A 97 -4.90 16.49 5.01
C THR A 97 -4.15 15.31 4.42
N ILE A 98 -4.86 14.23 4.10
CA ILE A 98 -4.30 13.09 3.36
C ILE A 98 -3.89 13.60 1.99
N ARG A 99 -2.60 13.59 1.64
CA ARG A 99 -2.11 13.99 0.32
C ARG A 99 -1.98 12.80 -0.61
N ASP A 100 -1.39 11.73 -0.09
CA ASP A 100 -1.04 10.53 -0.83
C ASP A 100 -1.72 9.29 -0.23
N ALA A 101 -1.94 8.29 -1.08
CA ALA A 101 -2.39 6.97 -0.66
C ALA A 101 -1.29 6.29 0.18
N PRO A 102 -1.64 5.37 1.10
CA PRO A 102 -0.64 4.74 1.93
C PRO A 102 0.39 3.96 1.10
N GLY A 103 1.61 3.89 1.61
CA GLY A 103 2.72 3.11 1.07
C GLY A 103 3.54 2.51 2.20
N TRP A 104 4.53 1.68 1.85
CA TRP A 104 5.34 0.99 2.86
C TRP A 104 6.17 1.94 3.74
N ALA A 105 6.51 3.13 3.23
CA ALA A 105 7.24 4.21 3.93
C ALA A 105 6.34 5.40 4.31
N SER A 106 5.02 5.25 4.15
CA SER A 106 4.08 6.30 4.50
C SER A 106 2.76 5.67 4.89
N VAL A 107 2.65 5.37 6.18
CA VAL A 107 1.60 4.54 6.76
C VAL A 107 0.58 5.36 7.54
N GLY A 108 0.76 6.68 7.65
CA GLY A 108 -0.15 7.54 8.41
C GLY A 108 -1.60 7.42 7.97
N THR A 109 -1.85 7.33 6.66
CA THR A 109 -3.21 7.15 6.12
C THR A 109 -3.86 5.84 6.61
N LEU A 110 -3.10 4.77 6.90
CA LEU A 110 -3.63 3.54 7.48
C LEU A 110 -4.22 3.78 8.87
N GLY A 111 -3.55 4.60 9.70
CA GLY A 111 -4.09 5.02 11.00
C GLY A 111 -5.40 5.80 10.87
N THR A 112 -5.48 6.70 9.88
CA THR A 112 -6.71 7.44 9.61
C THR A 112 -7.85 6.54 9.13
N ILE A 113 -7.57 5.55 8.27
CA ILE A 113 -8.55 4.55 7.85
C ILE A 113 -9.08 3.78 9.07
N ALA A 114 -8.20 3.27 9.93
CA ALA A 114 -8.59 2.53 11.11
C ALA A 114 -9.54 3.35 12.01
N LEU A 115 -9.21 4.60 12.28
CA LEU A 115 -10.05 5.47 13.10
C LEU A 115 -11.39 5.81 12.43
N ALA A 116 -11.40 6.07 11.12
CA ALA A 116 -12.62 6.38 10.37
C ALA A 116 -13.63 5.21 10.31
N LEU A 117 -13.12 3.97 10.31
CA LEU A 117 -13.92 2.75 10.32
C LEU A 117 -14.45 2.36 11.70
N HIS A 118 -13.92 2.97 12.77
CA HIS A 118 -14.21 2.61 14.16
C HIS A 118 -14.74 3.81 14.96
N PRO A 119 -15.95 4.33 14.64
CA PRO A 119 -16.53 5.48 15.32
C PRO A 119 -16.80 5.24 16.81
N GLU A 120 -16.94 3.99 17.24
CA GLU A 120 -17.06 3.61 18.65
C GLU A 120 -15.83 3.97 19.48
N ALA A 121 -14.64 4.09 18.85
CA ALA A 121 -13.40 4.45 19.54
C ALA A 121 -13.21 5.97 19.67
N ILE A 122 -13.53 6.73 18.62
CA ILE A 122 -13.23 8.18 18.54
C ILE A 122 -14.47 9.09 18.60
N GLY A 123 -15.67 8.55 18.48
CA GLY A 123 -16.92 9.28 18.36
C GLY A 123 -17.29 9.62 16.91
N GLU A 124 -18.59 9.68 16.63
CA GLU A 124 -19.13 9.83 15.26
C GLU A 124 -18.73 11.15 14.59
N VAL A 125 -18.62 12.24 15.35
CA VAL A 125 -18.19 13.56 14.82
C VAL A 125 -16.78 13.46 14.24
N GLU A 126 -15.88 12.86 15.00
CA GLU A 126 -14.47 12.73 14.64
C GLU A 126 -14.30 11.72 13.50
N ALA A 127 -15.00 10.59 13.54
CA ALA A 127 -15.01 9.61 12.45
C ALA A 127 -15.55 10.23 11.15
N THR A 128 -16.63 11.00 11.22
CA THR A 128 -17.18 11.72 10.05
C THR A 128 -16.17 12.72 9.47
N ARG A 129 -15.41 13.43 10.30
CA ARG A 129 -14.33 14.32 9.83
C ARG A 129 -13.27 13.53 9.06
N LEU A 130 -12.78 12.41 9.60
CA LEU A 130 -11.77 11.58 8.94
C LEU A 130 -12.30 10.93 7.64
N ARG A 131 -13.56 10.48 7.62
CA ARG A 131 -14.22 9.98 6.39
C ARG A 131 -14.27 11.04 5.30
N ARG A 132 -14.52 12.31 5.66
CA ARG A 132 -14.48 13.44 4.71
C ARG A 132 -13.07 13.70 4.17
N GLU A 133 -12.02 13.58 4.99
CA GLU A 133 -10.64 13.69 4.51
C GLU A 133 -10.29 12.57 3.52
N ILE A 134 -10.72 11.33 3.78
CA ILE A 134 -10.57 10.19 2.85
C ILE A 134 -11.31 10.48 1.53
N ALA A 135 -12.57 10.92 1.61
CA ALA A 135 -13.36 11.24 0.42
C ALA A 135 -12.79 12.43 -0.37
N ALA A 136 -12.19 13.42 0.30
CA ALA A 136 -11.49 14.53 -0.34
C ALA A 136 -10.22 14.08 -1.07
N ALA A 137 -9.44 13.15 -0.48
CA ALA A 137 -8.29 12.56 -1.13
C ALA A 137 -8.67 11.75 -2.38
N ALA A 138 -9.64 10.84 -2.24
CA ALA A 138 -10.20 10.10 -3.36
C ALA A 138 -10.74 11.03 -4.46
N GLY A 139 -11.37 12.15 -4.07
CA GLY A 139 -11.93 13.13 -5.00
C GLY A 139 -10.88 13.75 -5.90
N ARG A 140 -9.68 14.01 -5.37
CA ARG A 140 -8.55 14.48 -6.17
C ARG A 140 -8.05 13.40 -7.12
N TYR A 141 -7.89 12.16 -6.65
CA TYR A 141 -7.45 11.05 -7.51
C TYR A 141 -8.38 10.83 -8.69
N VAL A 142 -9.70 10.70 -8.45
CA VAL A 142 -10.65 10.46 -9.56
C VAL A 142 -10.71 11.63 -10.55
N SER A 143 -10.45 12.87 -10.10
CA SER A 143 -10.38 14.03 -11.00
C SER A 143 -9.14 14.06 -11.89
N GLU A 144 -8.12 13.26 -11.58
CA GLU A 144 -6.93 13.10 -12.43
C GLU A 144 -7.21 12.24 -13.67
N ALA A 145 -8.24 11.38 -13.65
CA ALA A 145 -8.55 10.48 -14.76
C ALA A 145 -8.84 11.25 -16.07
N GLU A 146 -9.59 12.35 -15.97
CA GLU A 146 -9.93 13.27 -17.06
C GLU A 146 -8.72 13.94 -17.72
N GLN A 147 -7.55 13.90 -17.06
CA GLN A 147 -6.31 14.51 -17.54
C GLN A 147 -5.42 13.51 -18.28
N THR A 148 -5.85 12.25 -18.42
CA THR A 148 -5.03 11.18 -19.00
C THR A 148 -5.74 10.48 -20.16
N GLY A 149 -5.00 10.12 -21.21
CA GLY A 149 -5.57 9.49 -22.40
C GLY A 149 -6.12 8.07 -22.16
N TYR A 150 -5.64 7.38 -21.13
CA TYR A 150 -6.11 6.04 -20.73
C TYR A 150 -7.08 6.08 -19.54
N HIS A 151 -7.54 7.28 -19.16
CA HIS A 151 -8.50 7.51 -18.09
C HIS A 151 -8.07 6.87 -16.75
N VAL A 152 -6.76 6.90 -16.46
CA VAL A 152 -6.18 6.38 -15.22
C VAL A 152 -6.08 7.52 -14.19
N PRO A 153 -6.55 7.35 -12.93
CA PRO A 153 -6.58 8.41 -11.92
C PRO A 153 -5.19 8.69 -11.31
N PHE A 154 -4.23 9.03 -12.16
CA PHE A 154 -2.83 9.27 -11.80
C PHE A 154 -2.11 10.17 -12.80
N THR A 155 -1.77 11.39 -12.37
CA THR A 155 -0.92 12.35 -13.12
C THR A 155 0.48 12.52 -12.52
N GLY A 156 0.81 11.73 -11.50
CA GLY A 156 2.12 11.75 -10.84
C GLY A 156 3.25 11.10 -11.65
N ARG A 157 4.40 10.94 -10.99
CA ARG A 157 5.55 10.22 -11.54
C ARG A 157 5.38 8.71 -11.43
N TRP A 158 5.74 8.00 -12.48
CA TRP A 158 5.62 6.54 -12.52
C TRP A 158 6.88 5.93 -11.95
N GLY A 159 6.82 5.46 -10.70
CA GLY A 159 7.96 4.87 -9.99
C GLY A 159 7.85 3.36 -9.80
N TRP A 160 8.84 2.78 -9.13
CA TRP A 160 8.85 1.38 -8.73
C TRP A 160 7.57 1.04 -7.94
N GLY A 161 6.80 0.06 -8.41
CA GLY A 161 5.56 -0.34 -7.76
C GLY A 161 4.38 0.60 -8.04
N SER A 162 4.38 1.26 -9.20
CA SER A 162 3.31 2.18 -9.62
C SER A 162 1.92 1.52 -9.63
N THR A 163 1.81 0.22 -9.92
CA THR A 163 0.54 -0.52 -9.84
C THR A 163 -0.01 -0.54 -8.41
N ALA A 164 0.85 -0.71 -7.40
CA ALA A 164 0.44 -0.66 -6.00
C ALA A 164 0.03 0.76 -5.57
N VAL A 165 0.67 1.80 -6.12
CA VAL A 165 0.23 3.19 -5.89
C VAL A 165 -1.19 3.40 -6.42
N LEU A 166 -1.49 2.91 -7.62
CA LEU A 166 -2.84 2.97 -8.19
C LEU A 166 -3.85 2.20 -7.34
N LEU A 167 -3.51 0.99 -6.92
CA LEU A 167 -4.40 0.14 -6.11
C LEU A 167 -4.63 0.72 -4.70
N ASN A 168 -3.62 1.33 -4.07
CA ASN A 168 -3.80 2.04 -2.80
C ASN A 168 -4.69 3.28 -2.95
N ARG A 169 -4.63 3.97 -4.10
CA ARG A 169 -5.61 5.04 -4.43
C ARG A 169 -7.01 4.45 -4.62
N ALA A 170 -7.14 3.32 -5.31
CA ALA A 170 -8.42 2.62 -5.48
C ALA A 170 -9.03 2.19 -4.14
N MET A 171 -8.23 1.71 -3.19
CA MET A 171 -8.69 1.40 -1.83
C MET A 171 -9.31 2.64 -1.15
N LEU A 172 -8.69 3.81 -1.25
CA LEU A 172 -9.26 5.05 -0.71
C LEU A 172 -10.53 5.48 -1.45
N SER A 173 -10.59 5.28 -2.77
CA SER A 173 -11.80 5.51 -3.55
C SER A 173 -12.93 4.56 -3.15
N ALA A 174 -12.66 3.28 -2.91
CA ALA A 174 -13.67 2.33 -2.42
C ALA A 174 -14.24 2.78 -1.07
N LEU A 175 -13.38 3.15 -0.11
CA LEU A 175 -13.81 3.70 1.18
C LEU A 175 -14.62 4.99 1.03
N ALA A 176 -14.21 5.89 0.12
CA ALA A 176 -14.96 7.10 -0.18
C ALA A 176 -16.35 6.80 -0.73
N HIS A 177 -16.49 5.77 -1.58
CA HIS A 177 -17.79 5.29 -2.04
C HIS A 177 -18.64 4.80 -0.87
N ASP A 178 -18.09 3.96 0.02
CA ASP A 178 -18.81 3.43 1.18
C ASP A 178 -19.29 4.55 2.11
N PHE A 179 -18.50 5.62 2.30
CA PHE A 179 -18.85 6.71 3.20
C PHE A 179 -19.83 7.73 2.61
N THR A 180 -19.86 7.89 1.28
CA THR A 180 -20.61 8.98 0.62
C THR A 180 -21.76 8.50 -0.25
N GLY A 181 -21.70 7.26 -0.75
CA GLY A 181 -22.59 6.72 -1.78
C GLY A 181 -22.35 7.30 -3.18
N GLU A 182 -21.36 8.17 -3.39
CA GLU A 182 -21.12 8.79 -4.69
C GLU A 182 -20.50 7.79 -5.69
N ALA A 183 -21.16 7.61 -6.84
CA ALA A 183 -20.75 6.64 -7.86
C ALA A 183 -19.37 6.90 -8.47
N LYS A 184 -18.96 8.19 -8.59
CA LYS A 184 -17.67 8.60 -9.16
C LYS A 184 -16.47 7.90 -8.50
N TYR A 185 -16.59 7.55 -7.22
CA TYR A 185 -15.52 6.88 -6.48
C TYR A 185 -15.39 5.41 -6.87
N ARG A 186 -16.51 4.69 -6.99
CA ARG A 186 -16.54 3.33 -7.55
C ARG A 186 -16.05 3.32 -8.99
N ASP A 187 -16.45 4.29 -9.80
CA ASP A 187 -16.03 4.39 -11.21
C ASP A 187 -14.50 4.59 -11.30
N GLY A 188 -13.92 5.39 -10.39
CA GLY A 188 -12.47 5.51 -10.27
C GLY A 188 -11.75 4.21 -9.88
N VAL A 189 -12.38 3.32 -9.10
CA VAL A 189 -11.85 1.97 -8.82
C VAL A 189 -11.83 1.12 -10.10
N VAL A 190 -12.92 1.18 -10.89
CA VAL A 190 -13.00 0.50 -12.18
C VAL A 190 -11.93 1.02 -13.13
N ASP A 191 -11.70 2.33 -13.19
CA ASP A 191 -10.66 2.93 -14.02
C ASP A 191 -9.24 2.45 -13.67
N VAL A 192 -8.95 2.28 -12.38
CA VAL A 192 -7.69 1.66 -11.94
C VAL A 192 -7.60 0.22 -12.45
N MET A 193 -8.65 -0.58 -12.24
CA MET A 193 -8.63 -1.99 -12.66
C MET A 193 -8.56 -2.16 -14.17
N ASP A 194 -9.24 -1.31 -14.94
CA ASP A 194 -9.16 -1.27 -16.39
C ASP A 194 -7.70 -1.04 -16.83
N PHE A 195 -7.01 -0.06 -16.23
CA PHE A 195 -5.60 0.19 -16.51
C PHE A 195 -4.73 -1.02 -16.15
N ILE A 196 -4.93 -1.62 -14.97
CA ILE A 196 -4.18 -2.80 -14.51
C ILE A 196 -4.39 -4.01 -15.42
N LEU A 197 -5.57 -4.16 -16.01
CA LEU A 197 -5.98 -5.33 -16.79
C LEU A 197 -5.84 -5.19 -18.31
N GLY A 198 -5.45 -4.03 -18.84
CA GLY A 198 -5.13 -3.89 -20.26
C GLY A 198 -5.41 -2.54 -20.90
N ARG A 199 -6.19 -1.65 -20.27
CA ARG A 199 -6.48 -0.30 -20.76
C ARG A 199 -5.31 0.65 -20.50
N ASN A 200 -4.16 0.33 -21.06
CA ASN A 200 -2.90 1.05 -20.90
C ASN A 200 -2.13 1.04 -22.25
N PRO A 201 -1.12 1.90 -22.45
CA PRO A 201 -0.46 2.04 -23.75
C PRO A 201 0.38 0.84 -24.18
N LEU A 202 0.55 -0.15 -23.31
CA LEU A 202 1.25 -1.39 -23.62
C LEU A 202 0.29 -2.51 -24.02
N ASP A 203 -1.03 -2.33 -23.82
CA ASP A 203 -2.07 -3.33 -24.04
C ASP A 203 -1.75 -4.66 -23.32
N VAL A 204 -1.26 -4.55 -22.07
CA VAL A 204 -0.92 -5.70 -21.21
C VAL A 204 -1.75 -5.69 -19.94
N SER A 205 -2.13 -6.87 -19.46
CA SER A 205 -2.49 -7.01 -18.05
C SER A 205 -1.21 -7.17 -17.23
N PHE A 206 -1.07 -6.35 -16.19
CA PHE A 206 0.01 -6.50 -15.22
C PHE A 206 -0.24 -7.66 -14.23
N VAL A 207 -1.33 -8.41 -14.40
CA VAL A 207 -1.71 -9.54 -13.55
C VAL A 207 -1.49 -10.84 -14.32
N SER A 208 -0.67 -11.72 -13.76
CA SER A 208 -0.46 -13.05 -14.34
C SER A 208 -1.76 -13.85 -14.45
N GLY A 209 -1.94 -14.56 -15.56
CA GLY A 209 -3.10 -15.42 -15.81
C GLY A 209 -4.42 -14.70 -16.10
N TYR A 210 -4.45 -13.36 -16.18
CA TYR A 210 -5.66 -12.57 -16.47
C TYR A 210 -5.47 -11.64 -17.68
N GLY A 211 -6.53 -11.45 -18.47
CA GLY A 211 -6.51 -10.63 -19.69
C GLY A 211 -6.00 -11.38 -20.93
N ALA A 212 -6.11 -10.74 -22.10
CA ALA A 212 -5.67 -11.33 -23.37
C ALA A 212 -4.13 -11.38 -23.51
N ARG A 213 -3.44 -10.47 -22.80
CA ARG A 213 -1.98 -10.36 -22.75
C ARG A 213 -1.50 -10.24 -21.30
N PRO A 214 -1.58 -11.33 -20.50
CA PRO A 214 -1.11 -11.33 -19.12
C PRO A 214 0.40 -11.18 -19.02
N MET A 215 0.87 -10.64 -17.90
CA MET A 215 2.26 -10.78 -17.46
C MET A 215 2.63 -12.26 -17.34
N GLN A 216 3.75 -12.67 -17.93
CA GLN A 216 4.21 -14.07 -17.94
C GLN A 216 5.56 -14.27 -17.25
N ASN A 217 6.41 -13.24 -17.18
CA ASN A 217 7.80 -13.37 -16.75
C ASN A 217 8.15 -12.43 -15.58
N PRO A 218 7.46 -12.53 -14.43
CA PRO A 218 7.79 -11.70 -13.29
C PRO A 218 9.22 -11.96 -12.83
N HIS A 219 9.87 -10.93 -12.29
CA HIS A 219 11.09 -11.10 -11.51
C HIS A 219 10.76 -11.85 -10.21
N HIS A 220 10.87 -13.17 -10.24
CA HIS A 220 10.63 -14.04 -9.09
C HIS A 220 11.56 -15.25 -9.13
N ARG A 221 12.16 -15.59 -7.98
CA ARG A 221 13.19 -16.65 -7.92
C ARG A 221 12.67 -18.04 -8.27
N PHE A 222 11.41 -18.33 -7.99
CA PHE A 222 10.81 -19.65 -8.22
C PHE A 222 9.89 -19.69 -9.45
N TRP A 223 9.30 -18.55 -9.85
CA TRP A 223 8.40 -18.50 -11.00
C TRP A 223 9.18 -18.14 -12.25
N ALA A 224 10.18 -18.97 -12.55
CA ALA A 224 11.31 -18.63 -13.41
C ALA A 224 11.36 -19.43 -14.71
N HIS A 225 10.20 -19.87 -15.22
CA HIS A 225 10.11 -20.72 -16.40
C HIS A 225 10.84 -20.18 -17.64
N SER A 226 10.86 -18.86 -17.84
CA SER A 226 11.57 -18.22 -18.97
C SER A 226 13.10 -18.24 -18.86
N MET A 227 13.64 -18.51 -17.67
CA MET A 227 15.08 -18.71 -17.45
C MET A 227 15.47 -20.18 -17.52
N ASP A 228 14.64 -21.04 -16.91
CA ASP A 228 14.85 -22.47 -16.84
C ASP A 228 13.48 -23.17 -16.81
N SER A 229 13.23 -23.99 -17.84
CA SER A 229 11.97 -24.70 -18.03
C SER A 229 11.61 -25.68 -16.91
N ASN A 230 12.56 -26.03 -16.02
CA ASN A 230 12.29 -26.83 -14.84
C ASN A 230 11.54 -26.06 -13.74
N TYR A 231 11.52 -24.73 -13.80
CA TYR A 231 10.71 -23.90 -12.90
C TYR A 231 9.31 -23.66 -13.48
N PRO A 232 8.30 -23.48 -12.62
CA PRO A 232 6.94 -23.17 -13.07
C PRO A 232 6.80 -21.73 -13.58
N PRO A 233 5.80 -21.44 -14.43
CA PRO A 233 5.31 -20.07 -14.66
C PRO A 233 4.68 -19.49 -13.39
N PRO A 234 4.41 -18.17 -13.32
CA PRO A 234 3.72 -17.59 -12.18
C PRO A 234 2.28 -18.14 -12.04
N PRO A 235 1.78 -18.31 -10.81
CA PRO A 235 0.37 -18.62 -10.58
C PRO A 235 -0.51 -17.43 -11.00
N PRO A 236 -1.77 -17.66 -11.40
CA PRO A 236 -2.69 -16.56 -11.69
C PRO A 236 -2.86 -15.63 -10.48
N GLY A 237 -2.94 -14.32 -10.74
CA GLY A 237 -3.19 -13.29 -9.73
C GLY A 237 -1.93 -12.63 -9.16
N ALA A 238 -0.71 -13.05 -9.54
CA ALA A 238 0.50 -12.30 -9.16
C ALA A 238 0.57 -10.96 -9.94
N LEU A 239 0.86 -9.87 -9.22
CA LEU A 239 0.85 -8.50 -9.75
C LEU A 239 2.27 -7.99 -9.99
N SER A 240 2.54 -7.52 -11.21
CA SER A 240 3.76 -6.78 -11.55
C SER A 240 3.81 -5.42 -10.87
N GLY A 241 5.01 -4.96 -10.48
CA GLY A 241 5.24 -3.59 -10.02
C GLY A 241 4.83 -2.50 -11.02
N GLY A 242 4.90 -2.79 -12.31
CA GLY A 242 4.39 -1.96 -13.40
C GLY A 242 5.36 -0.89 -13.90
N PRO A 243 4.84 0.10 -14.67
CA PRO A 243 5.70 1.10 -15.30
C PRO A 243 6.53 1.91 -14.30
N ASN A 244 7.81 2.07 -14.59
CA ASN A 244 8.75 2.83 -13.79
C ASN A 244 9.67 3.65 -14.71
N GLU A 245 9.53 4.98 -14.67
CA GLU A 245 10.27 5.92 -15.52
C GLU A 245 11.76 6.00 -15.17
N ASN A 246 12.19 5.44 -14.03
CA ASN A 246 13.60 5.31 -13.67
C ASN A 246 14.25 4.09 -14.35
N THR A 247 14.69 4.31 -15.58
CA THR A 247 15.34 3.30 -16.43
C THR A 247 16.79 2.94 -16.05
N SER A 248 17.33 3.47 -14.95
CA SER A 248 18.74 3.22 -14.56
C SER A 248 18.94 2.01 -13.65
N GLN A 249 17.85 1.41 -13.16
CA GLN A 249 17.89 0.49 -12.02
C GLN A 249 18.35 -0.92 -12.38
N ASP A 250 17.97 -1.46 -13.55
CA ASP A 250 18.42 -2.77 -14.00
C ASP A 250 18.76 -2.78 -15.50
N ASP A 251 19.38 -3.87 -15.98
CA ASP A 251 19.87 -3.93 -17.36
C ASP A 251 18.74 -3.95 -18.40
N VAL A 252 17.56 -4.48 -18.06
CA VAL A 252 16.39 -4.43 -18.94
C VAL A 252 15.86 -3.01 -19.01
N ALA A 253 15.68 -2.36 -17.87
CA ALA A 253 15.20 -0.99 -17.78
C ALA A 253 16.08 -0.01 -18.56
N LYS A 254 17.41 -0.20 -18.55
CA LYS A 254 18.37 0.64 -19.32
C LYS A 254 18.10 0.62 -20.82
N THR A 255 17.55 -0.46 -21.36
CA THR A 255 17.18 -0.56 -22.78
C THR A 255 15.97 0.31 -23.15
N LEU A 256 15.16 0.70 -22.16
CA LEU A 256 13.95 1.51 -22.34
C LEU A 256 14.22 3.02 -22.21
N LYS A 257 15.46 3.47 -22.13
CA LYS A 257 15.81 4.90 -21.98
C LYS A 257 15.07 5.77 -23.00
N GLY A 258 14.26 6.71 -22.51
CA GLY A 258 13.45 7.61 -23.36
C GLY A 258 12.02 7.12 -23.64
N CYS A 259 11.59 6.01 -23.03
CA CYS A 259 10.18 5.61 -22.98
C CYS A 259 9.30 6.75 -22.42
N ALA A 260 8.04 6.79 -22.85
CA ALA A 260 7.04 7.57 -22.16
C ALA A 260 6.76 6.90 -20.80
N PRO A 261 6.44 7.64 -19.73
CA PRO A 261 6.37 7.07 -18.37
C PRO A 261 5.53 5.78 -18.24
N GLN A 262 4.35 5.74 -18.87
CA GLN A 262 3.47 4.56 -18.84
C GLN A 262 3.93 3.39 -19.75
N THR A 263 4.89 3.63 -20.64
CA THR A 263 5.47 2.59 -21.51
C THR A 263 6.83 2.09 -21.01
N CYS A 264 7.32 2.59 -19.88
CA CYS A 264 8.55 2.14 -19.24
C CYS A 264 8.34 0.83 -18.46
N TRP A 265 8.03 -0.26 -19.16
CA TRP A 265 7.85 -1.60 -18.58
C TRP A 265 8.23 -2.69 -19.60
N ALA A 266 8.69 -3.83 -19.11
CA ALA A 266 8.99 -5.00 -19.92
C ALA A 266 8.62 -6.29 -19.18
N ASP A 267 8.02 -7.25 -19.90
CA ASP A 267 7.72 -8.59 -19.38
C ASP A 267 8.97 -9.48 -19.41
N ASP A 268 9.96 -9.15 -18.58
CA ASP A 268 11.23 -9.87 -18.49
C ASP A 268 11.56 -10.17 -17.02
N ILE A 269 11.94 -11.42 -16.76
CA ILE A 269 12.33 -11.90 -15.43
C ILE A 269 13.55 -11.18 -14.83
N ARG A 270 14.37 -10.52 -15.66
CA ARG A 270 15.52 -9.73 -15.21
C ARG A 270 15.15 -8.27 -14.86
N ALA A 271 13.93 -7.84 -15.18
CA ALA A 271 13.46 -6.47 -14.98
C ALA A 271 12.91 -6.25 -13.56
N TYR A 272 13.72 -6.40 -12.52
CA TYR A 272 13.24 -6.28 -11.13
C TYR A 272 12.63 -4.90 -10.82
N SER A 273 13.09 -3.83 -11.48
CA SER A 273 12.57 -2.48 -11.26
C SER A 273 11.20 -2.23 -11.90
N LEU A 274 10.76 -3.11 -12.80
CA LEU A 274 9.56 -2.97 -13.62
C LEU A 274 8.54 -4.10 -13.35
N ASN A 275 9.02 -5.34 -13.24
CA ASN A 275 8.23 -6.56 -13.33
C ASN A 275 8.44 -7.52 -12.14
N GLU A 276 8.95 -7.04 -11.01
CA GLU A 276 8.93 -7.81 -9.75
C GLU A 276 7.49 -8.07 -9.29
N VAL A 277 7.33 -8.95 -8.30
CA VAL A 277 6.10 -9.20 -7.57
C VAL A 277 6.36 -9.00 -6.08
N ALA A 278 5.41 -8.44 -5.33
CA ALA A 278 5.59 -8.19 -3.91
C ALA A 278 4.28 -8.31 -3.11
N ILE A 279 4.40 -8.72 -1.85
CA ILE A 279 3.26 -8.88 -0.93
C ILE A 279 2.47 -7.59 -0.73
N ASN A 280 3.16 -6.44 -0.68
CA ASN A 280 2.54 -5.12 -0.51
C ASN A 280 1.96 -4.56 -1.81
N TRP A 281 2.12 -5.25 -2.94
CA TRP A 281 1.46 -4.91 -4.20
C TRP A 281 0.24 -5.81 -4.41
N ASN A 282 0.38 -7.09 -4.11
CA ASN A 282 -0.73 -8.04 -4.16
C ASN A 282 -1.78 -7.81 -3.04
N ALA A 283 -1.41 -7.26 -1.88
CA ALA A 283 -2.36 -6.97 -0.80
C ALA A 283 -3.48 -5.98 -1.21
N PRO A 284 -3.19 -4.80 -1.80
CA PRO A 284 -4.25 -3.89 -2.25
C PRO A 284 -4.95 -4.32 -3.55
N LEU A 285 -4.50 -5.39 -4.21
CA LEU A 285 -5.22 -6.01 -5.32
C LEU A 285 -6.36 -6.92 -4.84
N ALA A 286 -6.24 -7.47 -3.63
CA ALA A 286 -7.10 -8.54 -3.10
C ALA A 286 -8.43 -8.04 -2.51
#